data_AF-A0AAE1AV85-F1
#
_entry.id   AF-A0AAE1AV85-F1
#
_cell.length_a   1.000
_cell.length_b   1.000
_cell.length_c   1.000
_cell.angle_alpha   90.00
_cell.angle_beta   90.00
_cell.angle_gamma   90.00
#
_symmetry.space_group_name_H-M   'P 1'
#
loop_
_entity.id
_entity.type
_entity.pdbx_description
1 polymer ?
#
loop_
_entity_poly.entity_id
_entity_poly.type
_entity_poly.pdbx_seq_one_letter_code
_entity_poly.pdbx_strand_id
1 'polypeptide(L)'
;MDSRKIKRRAENMDSRKMKRRAENLDSRKMKRRAENMDGRKMKRRAEDMDGRKMKRRAENMDSRKMKRRAENMDSRKMKRRAENMDSRKMKRRAEDMDGRKMKRRAENMDSRKMKRRAENMDSRKIKRRAENMDSRKMKRRAENMDSRKMKRRAENLDSRKMKRRAENMDGRKMKRRAEDMDGRKMKRRAENMDSRKMKRRAEDMDSRKIKRRAENMDSRKTWIAGK
;
A
#
# COMPACT_ATOMS: atom_id res chain seq x y z
N MET A 1 32.36 5.87 6.37
CA MET A 1 31.36 6.16 7.43
C MET A 1 30.41 4.97 7.58
N ASP A 2 30.72 4.08 8.51
CA ASP A 2 29.99 2.84 8.77
C ASP A 2 28.66 3.15 9.47
N SER A 3 27.65 3.58 8.70
CA SER A 3 26.40 4.09 9.25
C SER A 3 25.49 2.94 9.69
N ARG A 4 25.79 2.34 10.86
CA ARG A 4 24.95 1.32 11.51
C ARG A 4 23.47 1.72 11.59
N LYS A 5 23.15 3.04 11.60
CA LYS A 5 21.78 3.57 11.67
C LYS A 5 21.64 4.90 10.92
N ILE A 6 20.64 5.01 10.05
CA ILE A 6 20.20 6.29 9.45
C ILE A 6 18.85 6.69 10.06
N LYS A 7 18.76 7.92 10.57
CA LYS A 7 17.52 8.50 11.09
C LYS A 7 17.25 9.85 10.43
N ARG A 8 16.04 10.05 9.89
CA ARG A 8 15.59 11.37 9.40
C ARG A 8 14.20 11.70 9.98
N ARG A 9 14.09 12.84 10.65
CA ARG A 9 12.83 13.41 11.18
C ARG A 9 12.50 14.67 10.40
N ALA A 10 11.25 15.10 10.40
CA ALA A 10 10.83 16.41 9.91
C ALA A 10 9.44 16.65 10.50
N GLU A 11 9.21 17.78 11.14
CA GLU A 11 8.02 18.05 11.96
C GLU A 11 7.61 19.49 11.78
N ASN A 12 6.31 19.76 11.96
CA ASN A 12 5.73 21.11 11.98
C ASN A 12 6.23 21.98 10.81
N MET A 13 6.14 21.45 9.58
CA MET A 13 6.53 22.21 8.39
C MET A 13 5.29 22.64 7.63
N ASP A 14 5.19 23.93 7.37
CA ASP A 14 4.30 24.51 6.38
C ASP A 14 5.14 25.05 5.22
N SER A 15 4.81 24.65 3.99
CA SER A 15 5.41 25.25 2.80
C SER A 15 4.59 25.00 1.55
N ARG A 16 4.66 25.92 0.59
CA ARG A 16 4.00 25.75 -0.72
C ARG A 16 4.42 24.46 -1.44
N LYS A 17 5.68 24.03 -1.30
CA LYS A 17 6.24 22.83 -1.94
C LYS A 17 7.25 22.12 -1.03
N MET A 18 6.96 20.89 -0.64
CA MET A 18 7.93 20.01 0.02
C MET A 18 8.43 18.90 -0.91
N LYS A 19 9.76 18.77 -1.01
CA LYS A 19 10.41 17.66 -1.72
C LYS A 19 11.43 16.99 -0.79
N ARG A 20 11.25 15.69 -0.53
CA ARG A 20 12.23 14.88 0.21
C ARG A 20 12.73 13.72 -0.66
N ARG A 21 14.02 13.71 -0.96
CA ARG A 21 14.72 12.63 -1.68
C ARG A 21 15.64 11.88 -0.71
N ALA A 22 15.87 10.61 -0.97
CA ALA A 22 16.88 9.79 -0.29
C ALA A 22 17.25 8.72 -1.32
N GLU A 23 18.54 8.55 -1.56
CA GLU A 23 19.09 7.75 -2.66
C GLU A 23 20.37 7.08 -2.19
N ASN A 24 20.68 5.92 -2.74
CA ASN A 24 21.94 5.20 -2.55
C ASN A 24 22.32 5.11 -1.06
N LEU A 25 21.39 4.61 -0.24
CA LEU A 25 21.63 4.45 1.20
C LEU A 25 21.74 2.97 1.55
N ASP A 26 22.90 2.59 2.09
CA ASP A 26 23.09 1.33 2.79
C ASP A 26 23.24 1.60 4.30
N SER A 27 22.45 0.89 5.12
CA SER A 27 22.63 0.89 6.57
C SER A 27 21.93 -0.29 7.24
N ARG A 28 22.45 -0.77 8.38
CA ARG A 28 21.75 -1.82 9.15
C ARG A 28 20.33 -1.40 9.57
N LYS A 29 20.05 -0.10 9.80
CA LYS A 29 18.73 0.38 10.23
C LYS A 29 18.41 1.79 9.71
N MET A 30 17.36 1.92 8.91
CA MET A 30 16.79 3.20 8.50
C MET A 30 15.47 3.52 9.20
N LYS A 31 15.34 4.73 9.76
CA LYS A 31 14.09 5.28 10.30
C LYS A 31 13.82 6.65 9.68
N ARG A 32 12.70 6.79 8.97
CA ARG A 32 12.21 8.09 8.46
C ARG A 32 10.84 8.40 9.09
N ARG A 33 10.73 9.54 9.78
CA ARG A 33 9.47 10.08 10.29
C ARG A 33 9.17 11.41 9.59
N ALA A 34 7.87 11.66 9.41
CA ALA A 34 7.39 13.01 9.27
C ALA A 34 6.03 13.13 9.94
N GLU A 35 5.79 14.30 10.52
CA GLU A 35 4.64 14.60 11.35
C GLU A 35 4.25 16.05 11.10
N ASN A 36 2.95 16.37 11.17
CA ASN A 36 2.39 17.72 11.07
C ASN A 36 2.98 18.51 9.89
N MET A 37 2.54 18.16 8.68
CA MET A 37 3.00 18.84 7.48
C MET A 37 1.83 19.34 6.68
N ASP A 38 1.88 20.61 6.29
CA ASP A 38 0.92 21.24 5.40
C ASP A 38 1.61 21.86 4.19
N GLY A 39 0.98 21.79 3.02
CA GLY A 39 1.49 22.45 1.84
C GLY A 39 0.76 22.13 0.55
N ARG A 40 0.88 22.99 -0.46
CA ARG A 40 0.19 22.74 -1.75
C ARG A 40 0.69 21.47 -2.46
N LYS A 41 1.98 21.14 -2.36
CA LYS A 41 2.58 19.97 -3.05
C LYS A 41 3.59 19.26 -2.14
N MET A 42 3.39 17.96 -1.93
CA MET A 42 4.33 17.10 -1.21
C MET A 42 4.83 15.94 -2.06
N LYS A 43 6.14 15.86 -2.26
CA LYS A 43 6.81 14.77 -2.99
C LYS A 43 7.83 14.09 -2.10
N ARG A 44 7.71 12.77 -1.94
CA ARG A 44 8.70 11.93 -1.24
C ARG A 44 9.20 10.81 -2.16
N ARG A 45 10.51 10.75 -2.37
CA ARG A 45 11.22 9.71 -3.14
C ARG A 45 12.19 8.95 -2.21
N ALA A 46 12.40 7.68 -2.49
CA ALA A 46 13.35 6.80 -1.82
C ALA A 46 13.79 5.78 -2.88
N GLU A 47 15.05 5.78 -3.25
CA GLU A 47 15.60 4.94 -4.33
C GLU A 47 16.85 4.26 -3.81
N ASP A 48 17.09 3.05 -4.28
CA ASP A 48 18.35 2.30 -4.06
C ASP A 48 18.73 2.29 -2.58
N MET A 49 17.94 1.54 -1.82
CA MET A 49 18.06 1.48 -0.37
C MET A 49 18.23 0.04 0.06
N ASP A 50 19.32 -0.24 0.76
CA ASP A 50 19.58 -1.54 1.36
C ASP A 50 19.70 -1.42 2.89
N GLY A 51 19.17 -2.41 3.61
CA GLY A 51 19.40 -2.50 5.03
C GLY A 51 18.62 -3.59 5.74
N ARG A 52 19.10 -4.02 6.91
CA ARG A 52 18.39 -5.06 7.69
C ARG A 52 17.00 -4.62 8.15
N LYS A 53 16.79 -3.34 8.48
CA LYS A 53 15.50 -2.81 8.99
C LYS A 53 15.19 -1.44 8.43
N MET A 54 14.06 -1.30 7.73
CA MET A 54 13.56 -0.01 7.24
C MET A 54 12.19 0.33 7.82
N LYS A 55 12.07 1.50 8.46
CA LYS A 55 10.82 2.03 9.01
C LYS A 55 10.52 3.41 8.43
N ARG A 56 9.36 3.58 7.82
CA ARG A 56 8.84 4.88 7.35
C ARG A 56 7.49 5.18 7.99
N ARG A 57 7.35 6.31 8.67
CA ARG A 57 6.10 6.82 9.25
C ARG A 57 5.79 8.21 8.67
N ALA A 58 4.51 8.48 8.44
CA ALA A 58 4.00 9.78 8.01
C ALA A 58 2.67 9.97 8.75
N GLU A 59 2.49 11.10 9.43
CA GLU A 59 1.34 11.39 10.29
C GLU A 59 0.92 12.83 10.07
N ASN A 60 -0.38 13.11 10.09
CA ASN A 60 -0.96 14.44 10.01
C ASN A 60 -0.38 15.23 8.82
N MET A 61 -0.76 14.84 7.62
CA MET A 61 -0.22 15.39 6.38
C MET A 61 -1.36 15.90 5.51
N ASP A 62 -1.47 17.21 5.34
CA ASP A 62 -2.44 17.86 4.45
C ASP A 62 -1.75 18.41 3.20
N SER A 63 -2.32 18.19 2.02
CA SER A 63 -1.84 18.87 0.82
C SER A 63 -2.83 18.83 -0.35
N ARG A 64 -2.77 19.80 -1.27
CA ARG A 64 -3.50 19.65 -2.55
C ARG A 64 -3.02 18.44 -3.37
N LYS A 65 -1.71 18.12 -3.33
CA LYS A 65 -1.11 17.01 -4.09
C LYS A 65 -0.05 16.29 -3.27
N MET A 66 -0.25 14.99 -3.05
CA MET A 66 0.70 14.12 -2.37
C MET A 66 1.21 13.01 -3.28
N LYS A 67 2.54 12.93 -3.48
CA LYS A 67 3.20 11.86 -4.24
C LYS A 67 4.26 11.17 -3.39
N ARG A 68 4.13 9.86 -3.21
CA ARG A 68 5.14 9.00 -2.57
C ARG A 68 5.60 7.94 -3.57
N ARG A 69 6.89 7.92 -3.88
CA ARG A 69 7.55 6.89 -4.68
C ARG A 69 8.59 6.18 -3.81
N ALA A 70 8.77 4.91 -4.09
CA ALA A 70 9.92 4.19 -3.59
C ALA A 70 10.27 3.07 -4.56
N GLU A 71 11.55 2.88 -4.84
CA GLU A 71 12.07 2.02 -5.90
C GLU A 71 13.30 1.32 -5.34
N ASN A 72 13.59 0.10 -5.80
CA ASN A 72 14.79 -0.65 -5.47
C ASN A 72 15.09 -0.64 -3.96
N MET A 73 14.22 -1.30 -3.19
CA MET A 73 14.35 -1.36 -1.73
C MET A 73 14.54 -2.81 -1.30
N ASP A 74 15.73 -3.19 -0.85
CA ASP A 74 15.99 -4.48 -0.22
C ASP A 74 16.04 -4.33 1.30
N SER A 75 15.27 -5.13 2.04
CA SER A 75 15.48 -5.24 3.47
C SER A 75 14.96 -6.53 4.08
N ARG A 76 15.65 -7.06 5.10
CA ARG A 76 15.08 -8.17 5.90
C ARG A 76 13.71 -7.80 6.51
N LYS A 77 13.50 -6.54 6.93
CA LYS A 77 12.23 -6.05 7.50
C LYS A 77 11.89 -4.64 7.02
N MET A 78 10.81 -4.51 6.25
CA MET A 78 10.25 -3.23 5.82
C MET A 78 8.91 -2.93 6.51
N LYS A 79 8.80 -1.77 7.17
CA LYS A 79 7.54 -1.25 7.75
C LYS A 79 7.23 0.14 7.22
N ARG A 80 6.06 0.30 6.61
CA ARG A 80 5.52 1.61 6.18
C ARG A 80 4.18 1.85 6.88
N ARG A 81 4.07 2.98 7.58
CA ARG A 81 2.82 3.48 8.18
C ARG A 81 2.52 4.87 7.63
N ALA A 82 1.23 5.15 7.49
CA ALA A 82 0.73 6.47 7.16
C ALA A 82 -0.64 6.64 7.80
N GLU A 83 -0.83 7.74 8.51
CA GLU A 83 -1.98 8.01 9.37
C GLU A 83 -2.41 9.46 9.13
N ASN A 84 -3.72 9.73 9.14
CA ASN A 84 -4.30 11.07 9.02
C ASN A 84 -3.70 11.85 7.83
N MET A 85 -4.02 11.41 6.61
CA MET A 85 -3.55 12.09 5.39
C MET A 85 -4.75 12.58 4.60
N ASP A 86 -4.83 13.89 4.41
CA ASP A 86 -5.80 14.52 3.50
C ASP A 86 -5.07 15.00 2.24
N SER A 87 -5.71 14.82 1.09
CA SER A 87 -5.32 15.54 -0.11
C SER A 87 -6.36 15.53 -1.23
N ARG A 88 -6.39 16.56 -2.09
CA ARG A 88 -7.17 16.46 -3.35
C ARG A 88 -6.69 15.32 -4.25
N LYS A 89 -5.38 15.02 -4.27
CA LYS A 89 -4.78 13.96 -5.09
C LYS A 89 -3.67 13.23 -4.33
N MET A 90 -3.87 11.94 -4.07
CA MET A 90 -2.87 11.06 -3.45
C MET A 90 -2.38 9.99 -4.42
N LYS A 91 -1.06 9.96 -4.68
CA LYS A 91 -0.39 8.91 -5.47
C LYS A 91 0.69 8.21 -4.66
N ARG A 92 0.60 6.88 -4.55
CA ARG A 92 1.62 6.02 -3.92
C ARG A 92 2.08 4.97 -4.93
N ARG A 93 3.38 4.92 -5.20
CA ARG A 93 4.04 3.90 -6.04
C ARG A 93 5.12 3.20 -5.23
N ALA A 94 5.23 1.90 -5.41
CA ALA A 94 6.35 1.12 -4.95
C ALA A 94 6.71 0.09 -6.01
N GLU A 95 7.99 0.02 -6.35
CA GLU A 95 8.54 -0.83 -7.40
C GLU A 95 9.74 -1.54 -6.79
N ASP A 96 9.98 -2.78 -7.23
CA ASP A 96 11.20 -3.55 -6.95
C ASP A 96 11.55 -3.57 -5.46
N MET A 97 10.71 -4.28 -4.70
CA MET A 97 10.85 -4.35 -3.24
C MET A 97 10.99 -5.77 -2.79
N ASP A 98 12.15 -6.06 -2.20
CA ASP A 98 12.48 -7.39 -1.72
C ASP A 98 12.64 -7.40 -0.19
N GLY A 99 12.49 -8.59 0.40
CA GLY A 99 12.78 -8.78 1.80
C GLY A 99 12.17 -10.02 2.45
N ARG A 100 12.49 -10.24 3.74
CA ARG A 100 11.83 -11.34 4.49
C ARG A 100 10.44 -10.98 4.99
N LYS A 101 10.20 -9.71 5.35
CA LYS A 101 8.92 -9.26 5.92
C LYS A 101 8.59 -7.84 5.47
N MET A 102 7.46 -7.69 4.79
CA MET A 102 6.92 -6.40 4.39
C MET A 102 5.57 -6.10 5.04
N LYS A 103 5.49 -4.98 5.78
CA LYS A 103 4.26 -4.49 6.41
C LYS A 103 3.92 -3.09 5.91
N ARG A 104 2.71 -2.92 5.38
CA ARG A 104 2.13 -1.61 5.01
C ARG A 104 0.82 -1.39 5.76
N ARG A 105 0.71 -0.27 6.47
CA ARG A 105 -0.52 0.19 7.14
C ARG A 105 -0.86 1.60 6.64
N ALA A 106 -2.14 1.83 6.40
CA ALA A 106 -2.69 3.13 6.05
C ALA A 106 -4.01 3.30 6.80
N GLU A 107 -4.17 4.42 7.49
CA GLU A 107 -5.30 4.70 8.39
C GLU A 107 -5.73 6.14 8.13
N ASN A 108 -7.03 6.41 8.17
CA ASN A 108 -7.62 7.74 8.06
C ASN A 108 -7.07 8.52 6.85
N MET A 109 -7.50 8.10 5.65
CA MET A 109 -7.04 8.67 4.39
C MET A 109 -8.22 9.24 3.61
N ASP A 110 -8.27 10.55 3.49
CA ASP A 110 -9.23 11.22 2.62
C ASP A 110 -8.53 11.69 1.34
N SER A 111 -9.19 11.52 0.18
CA SER A 111 -8.84 12.27 -1.01
C SER A 111 -9.92 12.27 -2.08
N ARG A 112 -10.00 13.33 -2.90
CA ARG A 112 -10.83 13.26 -4.13
C ARG A 112 -10.36 12.17 -5.10
N LYS A 113 -9.04 11.94 -5.20
CA LYS A 113 -8.45 10.91 -6.09
C LYS A 113 -7.31 10.18 -5.39
N MET A 114 -7.47 8.87 -5.23
CA MET A 114 -6.45 8.00 -4.65
C MET A 114 -5.94 6.97 -5.66
N LYS A 115 -4.62 6.93 -5.88
CA LYS A 115 -3.95 5.92 -6.70
C LYS A 115 -2.85 5.22 -5.91
N ARG A 116 -2.94 3.89 -5.81
CA ARG A 116 -1.91 3.03 -5.22
C ARG A 116 -1.45 1.99 -6.26
N ARG A 117 -0.15 1.94 -6.53
CA ARG A 117 0.50 0.93 -7.39
C ARG A 117 1.61 0.24 -6.59
N ALA A 118 1.71 -1.07 -6.75
CA ALA A 118 2.82 -1.88 -6.28
C ALA A 118 3.19 -2.88 -7.37
N GLU A 119 4.46 -2.94 -7.73
CA GLU A 119 4.99 -3.76 -8.82
C GLU A 119 6.23 -4.47 -8.28
N ASN A 120 6.48 -5.71 -8.74
CA ASN A 120 7.69 -6.50 -8.45
C ASN A 120 8.01 -6.51 -6.95
N MET A 121 7.19 -7.25 -6.19
CA MET A 121 7.29 -7.30 -4.73
C MET A 121 7.46 -8.75 -4.30
N ASP A 122 8.68 -9.16 -3.97
CA ASP A 122 8.98 -10.49 -3.41
C ASP A 122 9.18 -10.40 -1.89
N SER A 123 8.53 -11.29 -1.14
CA SER A 123 9.00 -11.57 0.22
C SER A 123 8.43 -12.86 0.78
N ARG A 124 9.07 -13.41 1.83
CA ARG A 124 8.45 -14.51 2.61
C ARG A 124 7.10 -14.14 3.24
N LYS A 125 6.87 -12.87 3.58
CA LYS A 125 5.62 -12.41 4.25
C LYS A 125 5.24 -10.99 3.85
N ILE A 126 4.08 -10.84 3.21
CA ILE A 126 3.46 -9.54 2.89
C ILE A 126 2.21 -9.32 3.72
N LYS A 127 2.16 -8.24 4.50
CA LYS A 127 0.94 -7.77 5.21
C LYS A 127 0.58 -6.35 4.77
N ARG A 128 -0.64 -6.18 4.26
CA ARG A 128 -1.22 -4.87 3.91
C ARG A 128 -2.51 -4.67 4.70
N ARG A 129 -2.62 -3.55 5.42
CA ARG A 129 -3.85 -3.07 6.07
C ARG A 129 -4.21 -1.68 5.56
N ALA A 130 -5.50 -1.45 5.36
CA ALA A 130 -6.08 -0.16 5.04
C ALA A 130 -7.37 -0.03 5.85
N GLU A 131 -7.55 1.09 6.53
CA GLU A 131 -8.63 1.32 7.49
C GLU A 131 -9.08 2.76 7.33
N ASN A 132 -10.39 3.01 7.34
CA ASN A 132 -11.02 4.33 7.23
C ASN A 132 -10.47 5.13 6.04
N MET A 133 -10.86 4.77 4.82
CA MET A 133 -10.42 5.52 3.65
C MET A 133 -11.55 5.89 2.71
N ASP A 134 -11.77 7.19 2.59
CA ASP A 134 -12.73 7.81 1.69
C ASP A 134 -12.03 8.33 0.43
N SER A 135 -12.69 8.15 -0.72
CA SER A 135 -12.38 8.95 -1.89
C SER A 135 -13.49 8.97 -2.95
N ARG A 136 -13.62 10.06 -3.71
CA ARG A 136 -14.47 10.04 -4.93
C ARG A 136 -14.01 9.01 -5.97
N LYS A 137 -12.69 8.77 -6.09
CA LYS A 137 -12.11 7.78 -7.02
C LYS A 137 -10.94 7.06 -6.36
N MET A 138 -11.08 5.74 -6.17
CA MET A 138 -10.02 4.88 -5.66
C MET A 138 -9.52 3.91 -6.74
N LYS A 139 -8.21 3.94 -7.05
CA LYS A 139 -7.55 2.96 -7.93
C LYS A 139 -6.41 2.25 -7.21
N ARG A 140 -6.49 0.92 -7.15
CA ARG A 140 -5.45 0.04 -6.62
C ARG A 140 -4.97 -0.94 -7.70
N ARG A 141 -3.66 -0.99 -7.93
CA ARG A 141 -3.00 -1.97 -8.81
C ARG A 141 -1.90 -2.69 -8.04
N ALA A 142 -1.82 -4.00 -8.18
CA ALA A 142 -0.74 -4.84 -7.70
C ALA A 142 -0.34 -5.78 -8.84
N GLU A 143 0.94 -5.82 -9.19
CA GLU A 143 1.48 -6.63 -10.29
C GLU A 143 2.73 -7.36 -9.78
N ASN A 144 2.96 -8.58 -10.26
CA ASN A 144 4.16 -9.39 -9.99
C ASN A 144 4.48 -9.43 -8.48
N MET A 145 3.66 -10.15 -7.74
CA MET A 145 3.80 -10.25 -6.30
C MET A 145 3.88 -11.70 -5.85
N ASP A 146 5.08 -12.11 -5.46
CA ASP A 146 5.36 -13.41 -4.86
C ASP A 146 5.45 -13.27 -3.33
N SER A 147 4.79 -14.19 -2.62
CA SER A 147 5.14 -14.42 -1.23
C SER A 147 4.68 -15.76 -0.69
N ARG A 148 5.48 -16.41 0.17
CA ARG A 148 4.99 -17.60 0.92
C ARG A 148 3.70 -17.33 1.71
N LYS A 149 3.52 -16.12 2.25
CA LYS A 149 2.30 -15.72 2.98
C LYS A 149 1.90 -14.28 2.62
N MET A 150 0.74 -14.14 1.98
CA MET A 150 0.12 -12.84 1.71
C MET A 150 -1.13 -12.62 2.57
N LYS A 151 -1.17 -11.49 3.28
CA LYS A 151 -2.36 -11.03 4.03
C LYS A 151 -2.75 -9.62 3.60
N ARG A 152 -3.98 -9.45 3.13
CA ARG A 152 -4.59 -8.14 2.82
C ARG A 152 -5.86 -7.97 3.65
N ARG A 153 -5.93 -6.91 4.45
CA ARG A 153 -7.15 -6.48 5.15
C ARG A 153 -7.51 -5.07 4.69
N ALA A 154 -8.79 -4.84 4.48
CA ALA A 154 -9.31 -3.51 4.29
C ALA A 154 -10.67 -3.39 4.99
N GLU A 155 -10.82 -2.35 5.80
CA GLU A 155 -11.98 -2.03 6.64
C GLU A 155 -12.40 -0.58 6.32
N ASN A 156 -13.70 -0.28 6.36
CA ASN A 156 -14.27 1.07 6.20
C ASN A 156 -13.73 1.81 4.97
N LEU A 157 -14.10 1.34 3.78
CA LEU A 157 -13.70 1.97 2.53
C LEU A 157 -14.91 2.46 1.74
N ASP A 158 -15.16 3.78 1.78
CA ASP A 158 -16.12 4.42 0.89
C ASP A 158 -15.41 4.94 -0.38
N SER A 159 -16.00 4.66 -1.54
CA SER A 159 -15.73 5.46 -2.72
C SER A 159 -16.82 5.44 -3.78
N ARG A 160 -17.15 6.61 -4.36
CA ARG A 160 -18.06 6.67 -5.53
C ARG A 160 -17.63 5.75 -6.68
N LYS A 161 -16.32 5.62 -6.93
CA LYS A 161 -15.76 4.70 -7.95
C LYS A 161 -14.52 3.98 -7.40
N MET A 162 -14.62 2.66 -7.24
CA MET A 162 -13.50 1.79 -6.85
C MET A 162 -13.04 0.91 -8.01
N LYS A 163 -11.74 0.95 -8.34
CA LYS A 163 -11.10 0.00 -9.28
C LYS A 163 -9.94 -0.72 -8.61
N ARG A 164 -9.99 -2.05 -8.57
CA ARG A 164 -8.91 -2.92 -8.09
C ARG A 164 -8.45 -3.85 -9.22
N ARG A 165 -7.14 -3.91 -9.46
CA ARG A 165 -6.48 -4.84 -10.39
C ARG A 165 -5.37 -5.57 -9.64
N ALA A 166 -5.30 -6.89 -9.80
CA ALA A 166 -4.23 -7.74 -9.29
C ALA A 166 -3.81 -8.70 -10.42
N GLU A 167 -2.52 -8.71 -10.77
CA GLU A 167 -1.98 -9.51 -11.87
C GLU A 167 -0.72 -10.22 -11.38
N ASN A 168 -0.50 -11.47 -11.81
CA ASN A 168 0.69 -12.28 -11.52
C ASN A 168 0.99 -12.30 -10.01
N MET A 169 0.12 -12.98 -9.28
CA MET A 169 0.15 -13.03 -7.83
C MET A 169 0.34 -14.49 -7.42
N ASP A 170 1.50 -14.83 -6.85
CA ASP A 170 1.81 -16.17 -6.37
C ASP A 170 1.99 -16.16 -4.84
N GLY A 171 1.64 -17.28 -4.21
CA GLY A 171 2.04 -17.56 -2.85
C GLY A 171 1.41 -18.79 -2.23
N ARG A 172 2.15 -19.50 -1.38
CA ARG A 172 1.63 -20.70 -0.67
C ARG A 172 0.34 -20.45 0.14
N LYS A 173 0.19 -19.27 0.77
CA LYS A 173 -1.02 -18.92 1.55
C LYS A 173 -1.44 -17.48 1.29
N MET A 174 -2.65 -17.29 0.73
CA MET A 174 -3.25 -15.98 0.53
C MET A 174 -4.51 -15.79 1.37
N LYS A 175 -4.53 -14.72 2.19
CA LYS A 175 -5.73 -14.29 2.93
C LYS A 175 -6.13 -12.87 2.53
N ARG A 176 -7.39 -12.69 2.14
CA ARG A 176 -8.00 -11.38 1.87
C ARG A 176 -9.23 -11.21 2.77
N ARG A 177 -9.31 -10.09 3.50
CA ARG A 177 -10.50 -9.67 4.24
C ARG A 177 -10.91 -8.27 3.78
N ALA A 178 -12.19 -8.09 3.52
CA ALA A 178 -12.85 -6.82 3.28
C ALA A 178 -14.05 -6.73 4.23
N GLU A 179 -14.18 -5.62 4.93
CA GLU A 179 -15.30 -5.28 5.83
C GLU A 179 -15.69 -3.84 5.46
N ASP A 180 -16.98 -3.51 5.49
CA ASP A 180 -17.56 -2.16 5.33
C ASP A 180 -17.05 -1.43 4.10
N MET A 181 -17.59 -1.80 2.93
CA MET A 181 -17.07 -1.38 1.64
C MET A 181 -18.16 -0.87 0.72
N ASP A 182 -18.28 0.46 0.70
CA ASP A 182 -19.36 1.12 -0.01
C ASP A 182 -18.89 1.85 -1.27
N GLY A 183 -19.80 1.96 -2.22
CA GLY A 183 -19.56 2.80 -3.39
C GLY A 183 -20.61 2.71 -4.48
N ARG A 184 -20.66 3.70 -5.38
CA ARG A 184 -21.61 3.65 -6.51
C ARG A 184 -21.19 2.66 -7.61
N LYS A 185 -19.89 2.51 -7.86
CA LYS A 185 -19.35 1.60 -8.90
C LYS A 185 -18.08 0.90 -8.42
N MET A 186 -18.11 -0.42 -8.33
CA MET A 186 -16.97 -1.26 -8.00
C MET A 186 -16.54 -2.14 -9.17
N LYS A 187 -15.27 -2.04 -9.59
CA LYS A 187 -14.65 -2.95 -10.57
C LYS A 187 -13.46 -3.68 -9.96
N ARG A 188 -13.45 -5.01 -10.01
CA ARG A 188 -12.35 -5.87 -9.57
C ARG A 188 -11.89 -6.75 -10.75
N ARG A 189 -10.60 -6.74 -11.05
CA ARG A 189 -9.95 -7.68 -11.99
C ARG A 189 -8.83 -8.43 -11.26
N ALA A 190 -8.80 -9.75 -11.42
CA ALA A 190 -7.71 -10.61 -11.00
C ALA A 190 -7.29 -11.48 -12.20
N GLU A 191 -5.99 -11.62 -12.41
CA GLU A 191 -5.41 -12.36 -13.54
C GLU A 191 -4.14 -13.07 -13.04
N ASN A 192 -3.93 -14.33 -13.44
CA ASN A 192 -2.77 -15.15 -13.09
C ASN A 192 -2.50 -15.18 -11.58
N MET A 193 -3.34 -15.91 -10.85
CA MET A 193 -3.30 -15.99 -9.40
C MET A 193 -3.19 -17.44 -8.95
N ASP A 194 -2.03 -17.83 -8.44
CA ASP A 194 -1.74 -19.18 -7.94
C ASP A 194 -1.54 -19.16 -6.41
N SER A 195 -2.17 -20.11 -5.72
CA SER A 195 -1.81 -20.40 -4.33
C SER A 195 -2.24 -21.79 -3.84
N ARG A 196 -1.41 -22.44 -3.02
CA ARG A 196 -1.82 -23.70 -2.35
C ARG A 196 -3.04 -23.53 -1.42
N LYS A 197 -3.20 -22.38 -0.77
CA LYS A 197 -4.35 -22.08 0.10
C LYS A 197 -4.81 -20.63 -0.09
N MET A 198 -6.05 -20.44 -0.51
CA MET A 198 -6.69 -19.14 -0.64
C MET A 198 -7.88 -18.99 0.31
N LYS A 199 -7.89 -17.96 1.15
CA LYS A 199 -9.05 -17.57 1.99
C LYS A 199 -9.48 -16.15 1.68
N ARG A 200 -10.76 -15.95 1.36
CA ARG A 200 -11.39 -14.66 1.12
C ARG A 200 -12.58 -14.49 2.07
N ARG A 201 -12.64 -13.35 2.77
CA ARG A 201 -13.79 -12.92 3.57
C ARG A 201 -14.22 -11.54 3.10
N ALA A 202 -15.52 -11.35 2.85
CA ALA A 202 -16.13 -10.06 2.54
C ALA A 202 -17.38 -9.92 3.40
N GLU A 203 -17.54 -8.79 4.08
CA GLU A 203 -18.69 -8.47 4.94
C GLU A 203 -19.07 -7.03 4.62
N ASP A 204 -20.37 -6.74 4.64
CA ASP A 204 -20.96 -5.40 4.48
C ASP A 204 -20.42 -4.67 3.25
N MET A 205 -20.87 -5.13 2.07
CA MET A 205 -20.34 -4.70 0.77
C MET A 205 -21.46 -4.12 -0.11
N ASP A 206 -21.78 -2.83 0.05
CA ASP A 206 -22.83 -2.18 -0.73
C ASP A 206 -22.29 -1.50 -2.01
N SER A 207 -22.96 -1.76 -3.14
CA SER A 207 -22.86 -0.86 -4.29
C SER A 207 -23.96 -1.04 -5.33
N ARG A 208 -24.32 0.08 -5.96
CA ARG A 208 -25.25 0.09 -7.11
C ARG A 208 -24.78 -0.70 -8.33
N LYS A 209 -23.46 -0.80 -8.58
CA LYS A 209 -22.90 -1.53 -9.74
C LYS A 209 -21.59 -2.23 -9.39
N ILE A 210 -21.57 -3.56 -9.48
CA ILE A 210 -20.38 -4.40 -9.29
C ILE A 210 -20.00 -5.07 -10.61
N LYS A 211 -18.72 -5.00 -10.99
CA LYS A 211 -18.12 -5.84 -12.04
C LYS A 211 -16.90 -6.58 -11.50
N ARG A 212 -16.89 -7.91 -11.62
CA ARG A 212 -15.77 -8.78 -11.24
C ARG A 212 -15.32 -9.59 -12.46
N ARG A 213 -14.01 -9.65 -12.71
CA ARG A 213 -13.38 -10.53 -13.72
C ARG A 213 -12.22 -11.25 -13.08
N ALA A 214 -12.13 -12.55 -13.27
CA ALA A 214 -11.07 -13.41 -12.75
C ALA A 214 -10.64 -14.37 -13.87
N GLU A 215 -9.35 -14.44 -14.14
CA GLU A 215 -8.75 -15.24 -15.21
C GLU A 215 -7.52 -15.97 -14.66
N ASN A 216 -7.29 -17.22 -15.07
CA ASN A 216 -6.15 -18.05 -14.66
C ASN A 216 -5.97 -18.05 -13.14
N MET A 217 -6.99 -18.57 -12.44
CA MET A 217 -7.02 -18.68 -10.97
C MET A 217 -6.77 -20.13 -10.59
N ASP A 218 -5.60 -20.46 -10.05
CA ASP A 218 -5.30 -21.80 -9.51
C ASP A 218 -5.21 -21.74 -7.98
N SER A 219 -5.87 -22.70 -7.32
CA SER A 219 -5.58 -22.98 -5.92
C SER A 219 -6.07 -24.34 -5.45
N ARG A 220 -5.17 -25.08 -4.79
CA ARG A 220 -5.46 -26.42 -4.24
C ARG A 220 -6.52 -26.44 -3.13
N LYS A 221 -6.69 -25.34 -2.39
CA LYS A 221 -7.73 -25.19 -1.34
C LYS A 221 -8.27 -23.76 -1.31
N THR A 222 -9.56 -23.59 -1.58
CA THR A 222 -10.26 -22.30 -1.55
C THR A 222 -11.26 -22.23 -0.40
N TRP A 223 -11.35 -21.07 0.24
CA TRP A 223 -12.36 -20.75 1.24
C TRP A 223 -12.88 -19.35 0.98
N ILE A 224 -14.18 -19.23 0.70
CA ILE A 224 -14.84 -17.95 0.49
C ILE A 224 -15.98 -17.86 1.50
N ALA A 225 -16.00 -16.80 2.30
CA ALA A 225 -17.06 -16.51 3.26
C ALA A 225 -17.53 -15.06 3.11
N GLY A 226 -18.82 -14.82 3.21
CA GLY A 226 -19.41 -13.48 3.16
C GLY A 226 -20.88 -13.52 2.81
N LYS A 227 -21.67 -12.66 3.47
CA LYS A 227 -23.03 -12.29 3.09
C LYS A 227 -22.95 -10.96 2.34
#